data_AF-A0A8C4T1I3-F1
#
_entry.id   AF-A0A8C4T1I3-F1
#
_cell.length_a   1.000
_cell.length_b   1.000
_cell.length_c   1.000
_cell.angle_alpha   90.00
_cell.angle_beta   90.00
_cell.angle_gamma   90.00
#
_symmetry.space_group_name_H-M   'P 1'
#
loop_
_entity.id
_entity.type
_entity.pdbx_description
1 polymer ?
#
loop_
_entity_poly.entity_id
_entity_poly.type
_entity_poly.pdbx_seq_one_letter_code
_entity_poly.pdbx_strand_id
1 'polypeptide(L)'
;FMWFCFNMRNQEDISVASATNLISNRFCEEWSQAFLNSAEGGNAFLLRQILENFKLKAIQDLNNLKRLVRQAETSHYALYRCYTFLQNCGNGDVLLQNVKVEYAEMPEAGSIVQVLEEFSQEEALSHLD
;
A
#
# COMPACT_ATOMS: atom_id res chain seq x y z
N PHE A 1 2.55 17.17 10.72
CA PHE A 1 2.04 17.86 9.51
C PHE A 1 3.14 18.27 8.55
N MET A 2 4.18 19.02 8.95
CA MET A 2 5.29 19.36 8.02
C MET A 2 6.10 18.17 7.51
N TRP A 3 6.32 17.13 8.33
CA TRP A 3 6.98 15.88 7.87
C TRP A 3 6.16 15.15 6.79
N PHE A 4 4.83 15.21 6.88
CA PHE A 4 3.91 14.64 5.89
C PHE A 4 3.97 15.42 4.57
N CYS A 5 4.06 16.75 4.63
CA CYS A 5 4.24 17.59 3.44
C CYS A 5 5.65 17.45 2.81
N PHE A 6 6.69 17.22 3.61
CA PHE A 6 8.05 16.97 3.11
C PHE A 6 8.15 15.60 2.42
N ASN A 7 7.54 14.57 3.00
CA ASN A 7 7.50 13.23 2.42
C ASN A 7 6.59 13.17 1.16
N MET A 8 5.55 14.02 1.08
CA MET A 8 4.71 14.14 -0.12
C MET A 8 5.45 14.81 -1.30
N ARG A 9 6.49 15.63 -1.05
CA ARG A 9 7.32 16.20 -2.13
C ARG A 9 8.25 15.16 -2.77
N ASN A 10 8.60 14.11 -2.03
CA ASN A 10 9.30 12.93 -2.58
C ASN A 10 8.35 11.93 -3.27
N GLN A 11 7.02 12.16 -3.28
CA GLN A 11 6.08 11.27 -3.98
C GLN A 11 6.14 11.40 -5.52
N GLU A 12 6.73 12.46 -6.07
CA GLU A 12 7.01 12.54 -7.52
C GLU A 12 8.08 11.51 -7.95
N ASP A 13 8.92 11.04 -7.02
CA ASP A 13 9.91 9.98 -7.29
C ASP A 13 9.33 8.56 -7.13
N ILE A 14 8.29 8.39 -6.30
CA ILE A 14 7.65 7.08 -6.06
C ILE A 14 6.85 6.62 -7.30
N SER A 15 6.31 7.54 -8.09
CA SER A 15 5.66 7.19 -9.36
C SER A 15 6.62 6.66 -10.42
N VAL A 16 7.93 6.94 -10.31
CA VAL A 16 8.95 6.48 -11.28
C VAL A 16 9.65 5.22 -10.78
N ALA A 17 9.86 5.07 -9.48
CA ALA A 17 10.55 3.91 -8.91
C ALA A 17 9.73 2.59 -8.97
N SER A 18 8.39 2.67 -8.98
CA SER A 18 7.53 1.47 -9.04
C SER A 18 7.39 0.88 -10.44
N ALA A 19 7.93 1.52 -11.49
CA ALA A 19 7.81 1.06 -12.87
C ALA A 19 8.79 -0.08 -13.24
N THR A 20 9.62 -0.57 -12.31
CA THR A 20 10.69 -1.53 -12.61
C THR A 20 10.58 -2.89 -11.92
N ASN A 21 9.42 -3.26 -11.36
CA ASN A 21 9.10 -4.67 -11.11
C ASN A 21 7.79 -5.02 -11.81
N LEU A 22 7.87 -5.97 -12.74
CA LEU A 22 6.81 -6.48 -13.64
C LEU A 22 5.64 -7.19 -12.93
N ILE A 23 5.35 -6.86 -11.66
CA ILE A 23 4.23 -7.41 -10.91
C ILE A 23 3.25 -6.26 -10.70
N SER A 24 2.31 -6.13 -11.64
CA SER A 24 1.13 -5.30 -11.45
C SER A 24 0.29 -5.93 -10.34
N ASN A 25 -0.16 -5.13 -9.37
CA ASN A 25 -1.10 -5.57 -8.34
C ASN A 25 -2.53 -5.13 -8.69
N ARG A 26 -3.53 -5.75 -8.05
CA ARG A 26 -4.95 -5.50 -8.34
C ARG A 26 -5.31 -4.02 -8.22
N PHE A 27 -4.70 -3.31 -7.27
CA PHE A 27 -4.90 -1.88 -7.11
C PHE A 27 -4.43 -1.09 -8.35
N CYS A 28 -3.21 -1.33 -8.82
CA CYS A 28 -2.69 -0.71 -10.04
C CYS A 28 -3.56 -1.01 -11.26
N GLU A 29 -4.05 -2.25 -11.40
CA GLU A 29 -4.95 -2.63 -12.50
C GLU A 29 -6.26 -1.85 -12.46
N GLU A 30 -6.95 -1.84 -11.32
CA GLU A 30 -8.22 -1.14 -11.13
C GLU A 30 -8.11 0.36 -11.47
N TRP A 31 -7.06 1.02 -10.98
CA TRP A 31 -6.85 2.45 -11.23
C TRP A 31 -6.36 2.73 -12.65
N SER A 32 -5.50 1.88 -13.23
CA SER A 32 -5.09 2.01 -14.63
C SER A 32 -6.30 1.95 -15.56
N GLN A 33 -7.23 1.03 -15.32
CA GLN A 33 -8.46 0.92 -16.10
C GLN A 33 -9.36 2.15 -15.90
N ALA A 34 -9.49 2.66 -14.67
CA ALA A 34 -10.25 3.88 -14.40
C ALA A 34 -9.68 5.10 -15.15
N PHE A 35 -8.35 5.22 -15.22
CA PHE A 35 -7.67 6.26 -15.99
C PHE A 35 -7.97 6.14 -17.48
N LEU A 36 -7.81 4.93 -18.07
CA LEU A 36 -8.08 4.69 -19.48
C LEU A 36 -9.54 5.02 -19.84
N ASN A 37 -10.49 4.54 -19.06
CA ASN A 37 -11.92 4.81 -19.27
C ASN A 37 -12.25 6.32 -19.21
N SER A 38 -11.55 7.08 -18.36
CA SER A 38 -11.75 8.54 -18.26
C SER A 38 -11.14 9.32 -19.43
N ALA A 39 -10.06 8.80 -20.01
CA ALA A 39 -9.35 9.41 -21.12
C ALA A 39 -10.16 9.30 -22.42
N GLU A 40 -10.90 8.19 -22.61
CA GLU A 40 -11.79 7.99 -23.77
C GLU A 40 -12.88 9.07 -23.88
N GLY A 41 -13.32 9.62 -22.74
CA GLY A 41 -14.30 10.71 -22.69
C GLY A 41 -13.73 12.12 -22.89
N GLY A 42 -12.40 12.28 -22.99
CA GLY A 42 -11.73 13.57 -23.20
C GLY A 42 -11.90 14.60 -22.07
N ASN A 43 -12.41 14.21 -20.90
CA ASN A 43 -12.72 15.11 -19.80
C ASN A 43 -11.54 15.24 -18.83
N ALA A 44 -10.74 16.31 -18.99
CA ALA A 44 -9.58 16.58 -18.14
C ALA A 44 -9.93 16.75 -16.65
N PHE A 45 -11.13 17.24 -16.33
CA PHE A 45 -11.57 17.36 -14.94
C PHE A 45 -11.84 16.00 -14.31
N LEU A 46 -12.49 15.09 -15.05
CA LEU A 46 -12.71 13.72 -14.60
C LEU A 46 -11.39 12.98 -14.36
N LEU A 47 -10.43 13.10 -15.30
CA LEU A 47 -9.10 12.53 -15.12
C LEU A 47 -8.42 13.06 -13.85
N ARG A 48 -8.51 14.37 -13.61
CA ARG A 48 -7.98 14.99 -12.39
C ARG A 48 -8.65 14.44 -11.13
N GLN A 49 -9.97 14.24 -11.14
CA GLN A 49 -10.68 13.68 -9.99
C GLN A 49 -10.25 12.24 -9.71
N ILE A 50 -10.08 11.40 -10.73
CA ILE A 50 -9.60 10.02 -10.55
C ILE A 50 -8.18 10.02 -9.98
N LEU A 51 -7.30 10.90 -10.45
CA LEU A 51 -5.93 11.04 -9.92
C LEU A 51 -5.94 11.42 -8.44
N GLU A 52 -6.78 12.37 -8.04
CA GLU A 52 -6.89 12.78 -6.64
C GLU A 52 -7.50 11.68 -5.76
N ASN A 53 -8.49 10.94 -6.26
CA ASN A 53 -9.07 9.79 -5.56
C ASN A 53 -8.07 8.64 -5.39
N PHE A 54 -7.26 8.35 -6.41
CA PHE A 54 -6.18 7.38 -6.34
C PHE A 54 -5.20 7.72 -5.22
N LYS A 55 -4.71 8.97 -5.21
CA LYS A 55 -3.80 9.47 -4.16
C LYS A 55 -4.43 9.37 -2.78
N LEU A 56 -5.67 9.83 -2.63
CA LEU A 56 -6.40 9.78 -1.37
C LEU A 56 -6.49 8.34 -0.85
N LYS A 57 -6.84 7.39 -1.71
CA LYS A 57 -6.98 5.99 -1.36
C LYS A 57 -5.65 5.38 -0.92
N ALA A 58 -4.56 5.61 -1.66
CA ALA A 58 -3.23 5.13 -1.30
C ALA A 58 -2.78 5.68 0.07
N ILE A 59 -3.03 6.98 0.33
CA ILE A 59 -2.73 7.62 1.61
C ILE A 59 -3.56 7.01 2.75
N GLN A 60 -4.86 6.81 2.53
CA GLN A 60 -5.76 6.23 3.53
C GLN A 60 -5.33 4.81 3.89
N ASP A 61 -5.00 4.00 2.90
CA ASP A 61 -4.61 2.61 3.11
C ASP A 61 -3.29 2.51 3.87
N LEU A 62 -2.30 3.34 3.52
CA LEU A 62 -1.03 3.40 4.26
C LEU A 62 -1.24 3.85 5.71
N ASN A 63 -2.03 4.89 5.95
CA ASN A 63 -2.30 5.37 7.31
C ASN A 63 -3.06 4.33 8.14
N ASN A 64 -4.01 3.62 7.53
CA ASN A 64 -4.73 2.55 8.20
C ASN A 64 -3.79 1.39 8.56
N LEU A 65 -2.90 1.01 7.65
CA LEU A 65 -1.88 -0.02 7.91
C LEU A 65 -0.98 0.36 9.08
N LYS A 66 -0.41 1.57 9.07
CA LYS A 66 0.44 2.06 10.18
C LYS A 66 -0.26 1.96 11.52
N ARG A 67 -1.54 2.36 11.57
CA ARG A 67 -2.34 2.25 12.80
C ARG A 67 -2.56 0.79 13.22
N LEU A 68 -2.82 -0.10 12.27
CA LEU A 68 -2.99 -1.53 12.56
C LEU A 68 -1.69 -2.16 13.07
N VAL A 69 -0.53 -1.83 12.48
CA VAL A 69 0.78 -2.28 12.93
C VAL A 69 1.02 -1.88 14.39
N ARG A 70 0.77 -0.61 14.75
CA ARG A 70 0.88 -0.16 16.15
C ARG A 70 -0.05 -0.90 17.10
N GLN A 71 -1.26 -1.26 16.67
CA GLN A 71 -2.18 -2.04 17.49
C GLN A 71 -1.72 -3.50 17.63
N ALA A 72 -1.12 -4.05 16.58
CA ALA A 72 -0.63 -5.43 16.54
C ALA A 72 0.52 -5.69 17.52
N GLU A 73 1.31 -4.66 17.87
CA GLU A 73 2.34 -4.72 18.91
C GLU A 73 1.80 -5.26 20.26
N THR A 74 0.50 -5.06 20.54
CA THR A 74 -0.13 -5.45 21.82
C THR A 74 -1.32 -6.40 21.66
N SER A 75 -1.71 -6.74 20.42
CA SER A 75 -2.93 -7.50 20.15
C SER A 75 -2.79 -8.42 18.93
N HIS A 76 -2.82 -9.73 19.18
CA HIS A 76 -2.86 -10.75 18.13
C HIS A 76 -4.08 -10.61 17.21
N TYR A 77 -5.22 -10.13 17.72
CA TYR A 77 -6.39 -9.84 16.89
C TYR A 77 -6.14 -8.67 15.93
N ALA A 78 -5.39 -7.64 16.38
CA ALA A 78 -4.99 -6.55 15.50
C ALA A 78 -3.97 -7.01 14.45
N LEU A 79 -3.07 -7.95 14.78
CA LEU A 79 -2.17 -8.59 13.81
C LEU A 79 -2.97 -9.31 12.70
N TYR A 80 -3.96 -10.13 13.07
CA TYR A 80 -4.83 -10.79 12.10
C TYR A 80 -5.58 -9.78 11.21
N ARG A 81 -6.10 -8.69 11.79
CA ARG A 81 -6.75 -7.60 11.03
C ARG A 81 -5.79 -6.89 10.09
N CYS A 82 -4.53 -6.74 10.50
CA CYS A 82 -3.47 -6.17 9.67
C CYS A 82 -3.22 -7.04 8.44
N TYR A 83 -3.03 -8.34 8.65
CA TYR A 83 -2.87 -9.32 7.58
C TYR A 83 -4.07 -9.34 6.62
N THR A 84 -5.28 -9.47 7.17
CA THR A 84 -6.53 -9.45 6.39
C THR A 84 -6.68 -8.16 5.57
N PHE A 85 -6.25 -7.02 6.11
CA PHE A 85 -6.28 -5.75 5.38
C PHE A 85 -5.31 -5.76 4.19
N LEU A 86 -4.09 -6.27 4.37
CA LEU A 86 -3.08 -6.36 3.31
C LEU A 86 -3.56 -7.23 2.13
N GLN A 87 -4.20 -8.36 2.42
CA GLN A 87 -4.78 -9.22 1.38
C GLN A 87 -5.91 -8.55 0.60
N ASN A 88 -6.74 -7.75 1.28
CA ASN A 88 -7.95 -7.21 0.69
C ASN A 88 -7.79 -5.85 0.02
N CYS A 89 -6.75 -5.06 0.34
CA CYS A 89 -6.58 -3.73 -0.21
C CYS A 89 -6.07 -3.72 -1.67
N GLY A 90 -5.58 -4.85 -2.18
CA GLY A 90 -5.06 -4.98 -3.56
C GLY A 90 -3.71 -4.30 -3.79
N ASN A 91 -3.17 -3.61 -2.79
CA ASN A 91 -1.87 -2.91 -2.80
C ASN A 91 -0.97 -3.37 -1.63
N GLY A 92 -1.19 -4.58 -1.11
CA GLY A 92 -0.60 -5.07 0.12
C GLY A 92 0.93 -5.13 0.06
N ASP A 93 1.48 -5.55 -1.08
CA ASP A 93 2.91 -5.62 -1.38
C ASP A 93 3.63 -4.27 -1.25
N VAL A 94 3.12 -3.23 -1.92
CA VAL A 94 3.70 -1.88 -1.90
C VAL A 94 3.56 -1.25 -0.51
N LEU A 95 2.44 -1.49 0.16
CA LEU A 95 2.20 -0.97 1.50
C LEU A 95 3.11 -1.65 2.55
N LEU A 96 3.30 -2.97 2.44
CA LEU A 96 4.16 -3.74 3.33
C LEU A 96 5.63 -3.33 3.18
N GLN A 97 6.09 -3.14 1.94
CA GLN A 97 7.43 -2.61 1.66
C GLN A 97 7.63 -1.21 2.24
N ASN A 98 6.61 -0.33 2.16
CA ASN A 98 6.68 1.01 2.74
C ASN A 98 6.87 0.97 4.27
N VAL A 99 6.03 0.21 4.97
CA VAL A 99 6.10 0.13 6.44
C VAL A 99 7.35 -0.60 6.92
N LYS A 100 7.90 -1.53 6.12
CA LYS A 100 9.20 -2.16 6.40
C LYS A 100 10.33 -1.16 6.43
N VAL A 101 10.41 -0.30 5.41
CA VAL A 101 11.44 0.76 5.35
C VAL A 101 11.24 1.75 6.51
N GLU A 102 10.00 2.13 6.79
CA GLU A 102 9.70 3.11 7.85
C GLU A 102 9.95 2.58 9.27
N TYR A 103 9.69 1.29 9.52
CA TYR A 103 9.86 0.66 10.82
C TYR A 103 11.16 -0.11 10.98
N ALA A 104 12.11 0.02 10.04
CA ALA A 104 13.40 -0.66 10.11
C ALA A 104 14.20 -0.36 11.40
N GLU A 105 14.02 0.84 11.96
CA GLU A 105 14.69 1.29 13.20
C GLU A 105 13.81 1.09 14.46
N MET A 106 12.63 0.48 14.33
CA MET A 106 11.66 0.31 15.42
C MET A 106 11.44 -1.18 15.72
N PRO A 107 12.06 -1.75 16.77
CA PRO A 107 12.06 -3.19 17.02
C PRO A 107 10.66 -3.82 17.13
N GLU A 108 9.76 -3.17 17.87
CA GLU A 108 8.41 -3.70 18.14
C GLU A 108 7.57 -3.71 16.86
N ALA A 109 7.51 -2.58 16.16
CA ALA A 109 6.78 -2.47 14.90
C ALA A 109 7.43 -3.31 13.78
N GLY A 110 8.75 -3.38 13.75
CA GLY A 110 9.52 -4.16 12.77
C GLY A 110 9.27 -5.66 12.91
N SER A 111 9.15 -6.18 14.13
CA SER A 111 8.79 -7.59 14.37
C SER A 111 7.40 -7.92 13.81
N ILE A 112 6.41 -7.02 13.99
CA ILE A 112 5.08 -7.19 13.39
C ILE A 112 5.17 -7.23 11.85
N VAL A 113 5.93 -6.32 11.25
CA VAL A 113 6.11 -6.28 9.79
C VAL A 113 6.77 -7.55 9.27
N GLN A 114 7.79 -8.07 9.96
CA GLN A 114 8.45 -9.31 9.59
C GLN A 114 7.47 -10.50 9.59
N VAL A 115 6.65 -10.63 10.64
CA VAL A 115 5.63 -11.70 10.71
C VAL A 115 4.62 -11.58 9.57
N LEU A 116 4.23 -10.37 9.18
CA LEU A 116 3.33 -10.15 8.05
C LEU A 116 3.98 -10.54 6.71
N GLU A 117 5.29 -10.33 6.54
CA GLU A 117 6.03 -10.80 5.37
C GLU A 117 6.06 -12.33 5.31
N GLU A 118 6.34 -12.98 6.45
CA GLU A 118 6.37 -14.45 6.56
C GLU A 118 5.01 -15.05 6.16
N PHE A 119 3.90 -14.54 6.71
CA PHE A 119 2.56 -15.01 6.33
C PHE A 119 2.23 -14.77 4.86
N SER A 120 2.65 -13.64 4.30
CA SER A 120 2.42 -13.35 2.88
C SER A 120 3.20 -14.30 1.95
N GLN A 121 4.39 -14.73 2.37
CA GLN A 121 5.21 -15.70 1.63
C GLN A 121 4.66 -17.12 1.75
N GLU A 122 4.22 -17.52 2.94
CA GLU A 122 3.59 -18.82 3.16
C GLU A 122 2.32 -18.99 2.31
N GLU A 123 1.48 -17.96 2.23
CA GLU A 123 0.29 -17.99 1.38
C GLU A 123 0.66 -18.16 -0.10
N ALA A 124 1.65 -17.41 -0.59
CA ALA A 124 2.11 -17.50 -1.98
C ALA A 124 2.64 -18.90 -2.33
N LEU A 125 3.27 -19.59 -1.37
CA LEU A 125 3.75 -20.97 -1.52
C LEU A 125 2.61 -21.99 -1.46
N SER A 126 1.61 -21.78 -0.61
CA SER A 126 0.47 -22.69 -0.46
C SER A 126 -0.45 -22.78 -1.69
N HIS A 127 -0.40 -21.79 -2.59
CA HIS A 127 -1.14 -21.77 -3.84
C HIS A 127 -0.44 -22.49 -5.01
N LEU A 128 0.75 -23.06 -4.79
CA LEU A 128 1.54 -23.77 -5.81
C LEU A 128 1.47 -25.30 -5.70
N ASP A 129 0.79 -25.84 -4.69
CA ASP A 129 0.46 -27.28 -4.52
C ASP A 129 -0.99 -27.59 -4.91
#